data_AF-A0A380FC76-F1
#
_entry.id   AF-A0A380FC76-F1
#
_cell.length_a   1.000
_cell.length_b   1.000
_cell.length_c   1.000
_cell.angle_alpha   90.00
_cell.angle_beta   90.00
_cell.angle_gamma   90.00
#
_symmetry.space_group_name_H-M   'P 1'
#
loop_
_entity.id
_entity.type
_entity.pdbx_description
1 polymer ?
#
loop_
_entity_poly.entity_id
_entity_poly.type
_entity_poly.pdbx_seq_one_letter_code
_entity_poly.pdbx_strand_id
1 'polypeptide(L)'
;MKNIIEWIVSIAIGVAVAWIVTAFLLTGYTVSGSSMAPTFEDGDKLVVNKLSTRMNTIDRGDVIIFHATKKDDYIKRLIGKPGDTVESKKRQNFILMVN
;
A
#
# COMPACT_ATOMS: atom_id res chain seq x y z
N MET A 1 -5.56 -31.20 31.92
CA MET A 1 -5.44 -29.73 32.05
C MET A 1 -4.19 -29.17 31.35
N LYS A 2 -3.00 -29.80 31.44
CA LYS A 2 -1.78 -29.35 30.72
C LYS A 2 -1.97 -29.10 29.21
N ASN A 3 -2.62 -30.04 28.52
CA ASN A 3 -2.85 -29.91 27.07
C ASN A 3 -3.66 -28.67 26.71
N ILE A 4 -4.68 -28.29 27.51
CA ILE A 4 -5.52 -27.12 27.21
C ILE A 4 -4.69 -25.83 27.29
N ILE A 5 -3.75 -25.76 28.24
CA ILE A 5 -2.88 -24.59 28.45
C ILE A 5 -1.89 -24.45 27.30
N GLU A 6 -1.29 -25.56 26.84
CA GLU A 6 -0.39 -25.55 25.68
C GLU A 6 -1.08 -25.04 24.42
N TRP A 7 -2.29 -25.53 24.14
CA TRP A 7 -3.09 -25.03 23.00
C TRP A 7 -3.43 -23.55 23.13
N ILE A 8 -3.82 -23.09 24.32
CA ILE A 8 -4.11 -21.66 24.56
C ILE A 8 -2.85 -20.81 24.34
N VAL A 9 -1.69 -21.23 24.84
CA VAL A 9 -0.43 -20.52 24.66
C VAL A 9 -0.03 -20.47 23.19
N SER A 10 -0.16 -21.57 22.44
CA SER A 10 0.13 -21.60 21.00
C SER A 10 -0.79 -20.66 20.22
N ILE A 11 -2.09 -20.65 20.51
CA ILE A 11 -3.05 -19.74 19.87
C ILE A 11 -2.72 -18.28 20.22
N ALA A 12 -2.42 -18.00 21.50
CA ALA A 12 -2.07 -16.65 21.95
C ALA A 12 -0.83 -16.12 21.23
N ILE A 13 0.21 -16.95 21.05
CA ILE A 13 1.40 -16.58 20.29
C ILE A 13 1.04 -16.30 18.82
N GLY A 14 0.24 -17.16 18.19
CA GLY A 14 -0.20 -16.96 16.80
C GLY A 14 -0.96 -15.64 16.61
N VAL A 15 -1.88 -15.32 17.53
CA VAL A 15 -2.63 -14.06 17.52
C VAL A 15 -1.71 -12.86 17.74
N ALA A 16 -0.77 -12.95 18.68
CA ALA A 16 0.19 -11.88 18.94
C ALA A 16 1.05 -11.58 17.71
N VAL A 17 1.56 -12.63 17.03
CA VAL A 17 2.33 -12.47 15.79
C VAL A 17 1.47 -11.86 14.68
N ALA A 18 0.25 -12.35 14.48
CA ALA A 18 -0.67 -11.81 13.48
C ALA A 18 -1.01 -10.34 13.74
N TRP A 19 -1.18 -9.96 15.01
CA TRP A 19 -1.43 -8.56 15.40
C TRP A 19 -0.23 -7.67 15.09
N ILE A 20 0.99 -8.11 15.38
CA ILE A 20 2.22 -7.37 15.04
C ILE A 20 2.34 -7.21 13.51
N VAL A 21 2.15 -8.29 12.76
CA VAL A 21 2.23 -8.25 11.29
C VAL A 21 1.22 -7.26 10.71
N THR A 22 -0.04 -7.34 11.13
CA THR A 22 -1.09 -6.45 10.61
C THR A 22 -0.89 -5.00 11.05
N ALA A 23 -0.44 -4.74 12.28
CA ALA A 23 -0.19 -3.39 12.78
C ALA A 23 0.99 -2.68 12.07
N PHE A 24 2.04 -3.41 11.71
CA PHE A 24 3.25 -2.81 11.13
C PHE A 24 3.32 -2.89 9.60
N LEU A 25 2.80 -3.95 8.98
CA LEU A 25 2.92 -4.16 7.54
C LEU A 25 1.69 -3.72 6.75
N LEU A 26 0.52 -3.67 7.38
CA LEU A 26 -0.73 -3.32 6.70
C LEU A 26 -1.25 -1.96 7.18
N THR A 27 -1.86 -1.21 6.29
CA THR A 27 -2.54 0.05 6.67
C THR A 27 -3.77 0.25 5.81
N GLY A 28 -4.87 0.61 6.46
CA GLY A 28 -6.13 0.93 5.79
C GLY A 28 -6.14 2.37 5.28
N TYR A 29 -6.58 2.55 4.03
CA TYR A 29 -6.82 3.84 3.40
C TYR A 29 -8.25 3.90 2.84
N THR A 30 -8.82 5.09 2.78
CA THR A 30 -10.06 5.34 2.04
C THR A 30 -9.74 6.25 0.87
N VAL A 31 -10.17 5.87 -0.33
CA VAL A 31 -9.98 6.65 -1.54
C VAL A 31 -10.89 7.86 -1.50
N SER A 32 -10.32 9.02 -1.83
CA SER A 32 -11.04 10.29 -1.94
C SER A 32 -10.85 10.86 -3.34
N GLY A 33 -11.95 11.14 -4.03
CA GLY A 33 -12.00 11.70 -5.37
C GLY A 33 -11.92 10.67 -6.50
N SER A 34 -12.04 11.15 -7.74
CA SER A 34 -12.25 10.31 -8.94
C SER A 34 -11.00 10.10 -9.80
N SER A 35 -9.80 10.50 -9.34
CA SER A 35 -8.61 10.47 -10.19
C SER A 35 -8.14 9.07 -10.58
N MET A 36 -8.53 8.04 -9.83
CA MET A 36 -8.20 6.64 -10.11
C MET A 36 -9.38 5.86 -10.69
N ALA A 37 -10.52 6.52 -10.95
CA ALA A 37 -11.65 5.89 -11.60
C ALA A 37 -11.27 5.47 -13.04
N PRO A 38 -11.71 4.28 -13.52
CA PRO A 38 -12.62 3.34 -12.85
C PRO A 38 -11.88 2.25 -12.05
N THR A 39 -10.57 2.36 -11.83
CA THR A 39 -9.81 1.34 -11.05
C THR A 39 -10.16 1.40 -9.56
N PHE A 40 -10.28 2.61 -9.03
CA PHE A 40 -10.73 2.86 -7.67
C PHE A 40 -11.75 3.99 -7.68
N GLU A 41 -12.88 3.75 -7.04
CA GLU A 41 -13.97 4.70 -6.89
C GLU A 41 -13.84 5.47 -5.58
N ASP A 42 -14.52 6.61 -5.52
CA ASP A 42 -14.60 7.42 -4.29
C ASP A 42 -15.24 6.62 -3.16
N GLY A 43 -14.60 6.60 -1.98
CA GLY A 43 -15.04 5.83 -0.82
C GLY A 43 -14.53 4.39 -0.74
N ASP A 44 -13.78 3.91 -1.75
CA ASP A 44 -13.17 2.58 -1.70
C ASP A 44 -12.22 2.42 -0.51
N LYS A 45 -12.32 1.30 0.21
CA LYS A 45 -11.43 0.96 1.33
C LYS A 45 -10.31 0.05 0.86
N LEU A 46 -9.09 0.51 1.00
CA LEU A 46 -7.89 -0.20 0.56
C LEU A 46 -7.07 -0.66 1.76
N VAL A 47 -6.47 -1.84 1.62
CA VAL A 47 -5.44 -2.32 2.55
C VAL A 47 -4.11 -2.33 1.81
N VAL A 48 -3.17 -1.54 2.30
CA VAL A 48 -1.88 -1.32 1.65
C VAL A 48 -0.78 -2.08 2.40
N ASN A 49 0.06 -2.78 1.63
CA ASN A 49 1.24 -3.45 2.14
C ASN A 49 2.46 -2.51 2.12
N LYS A 50 2.96 -2.13 3.29
CA LYS A 50 4.15 -1.29 3.46
C LYS A 50 5.47 -2.04 3.24
N LEU A 51 5.44 -3.38 3.17
CA LEU A 51 6.64 -4.19 3.00
C LEU A 51 7.28 -4.02 1.62
N SER A 52 6.47 -3.84 0.57
CA SER A 52 6.96 -3.67 -0.81
C SER A 52 7.90 -2.47 -0.95
N THR A 53 7.61 -1.37 -0.23
CA THR A 53 8.48 -0.19 -0.16
C THR A 53 9.82 -0.50 0.51
N ARG A 54 9.81 -1.28 1.60
CA ARG A 54 11.03 -1.61 2.37
C ARG A 54 11.95 -2.59 1.64
N MET A 55 11.37 -3.50 0.86
CA MET A 55 12.13 -4.49 0.08
C MET A 55 12.47 -4.00 -1.33
N ASN A 56 12.09 -2.75 -1.67
CA ASN A 56 12.29 -2.15 -3.00
C ASN A 56 11.73 -3.02 -4.14
N THR A 57 10.58 -3.64 -3.92
CA THR A 57 9.93 -4.55 -4.88
C THR A 57 8.82 -3.87 -5.67
N ILE A 58 8.76 -2.53 -5.65
CA ILE A 58 7.76 -1.77 -6.39
C ILE A 58 8.15 -1.72 -7.86
N ASP A 59 7.23 -2.08 -8.75
CA ASP A 59 7.46 -2.10 -10.19
C ASP A 59 6.42 -1.29 -10.98
N ARG A 60 6.71 -1.09 -12.27
CA ARG A 60 5.82 -0.38 -13.21
C ARG A 60 4.47 -1.08 -13.25
N GLY A 61 3.41 -0.27 -13.25
CA GLY A 61 2.05 -0.74 -13.18
C GLY A 61 1.50 -0.86 -11.76
N ASP A 62 2.35 -0.86 -10.72
CA ASP A 62 1.88 -0.88 -9.34
C ASP A 62 1.10 0.38 -9.01
N VAL A 63 0.09 0.24 -8.14
CA VAL A 63 -0.59 1.39 -7.55
C VAL A 63 0.01 1.65 -6.19
N ILE A 64 0.52 2.86 -6.02
CA ILE A 64 1.22 3.29 -4.82
C ILE A 64 0.47 4.41 -4.13
N ILE A 65 0.60 4.46 -2.80
CA ILE A 65 0.19 5.60 -1.98
C ILE A 65 1.46 6.28 -1.48
N PHE A 66 1.54 7.60 -1.62
CA PHE A 66 2.68 8.38 -1.16
C PHE A 66 2.21 9.71 -0.56
N HIS A 67 3.01 10.27 0.34
CA HIS A 67 2.77 11.59 0.93
C HIS A 67 3.03 12.68 -0.13
N ALA A 68 1.98 13.30 -0.65
CA ALA A 68 2.10 14.40 -1.60
C ALA A 68 2.37 15.73 -0.86
N THR A 69 1.77 15.89 0.32
CA THR A 69 2.04 17.00 1.24
C THR A 69 2.23 16.44 2.65
N LYS A 70 2.50 17.30 3.64
CA LYS A 70 2.52 16.88 5.06
C LYS A 70 1.17 16.38 5.58
N LYS A 71 0.08 16.65 4.86
CA LYS A 71 -1.29 16.37 5.29
C LYS A 71 -2.03 15.42 4.35
N ASP A 72 -1.59 15.32 3.10
CA ASP A 72 -2.33 14.63 2.05
C ASP A 72 -1.53 13.47 1.45
N ASP A 73 -2.18 12.31 1.42
CA ASP A 73 -1.68 11.08 0.81
C ASP A 73 -2.40 10.86 -0.51
N TYR A 74 -1.65 10.63 -1.59
CA TYR A 74 -2.20 10.45 -2.92
C TYR A 74 -2.00 9.02 -3.39
N ILE A 75 -3.01 8.47 -4.07
CA ILE A 75 -2.99 7.17 -4.73
C ILE A 75 -2.81 7.34 -6.24
N LYS A 76 -1.78 6.73 -6.82
CA LYS A 76 -1.49 6.77 -8.26
C LYS A 76 -0.84 5.49 -8.76
N ARG A 77 -0.92 5.27 -10.08
CA ARG A 77 -0.19 4.17 -10.75
C ARG A 77 1.23 4.61 -11.09
N LEU A 78 2.22 3.78 -10.76
CA LEU A 78 3.62 3.97 -11.11
C LEU A 78 3.83 3.65 -12.59
N ILE A 79 4.25 4.64 -13.37
CA ILE A 79 4.46 4.48 -14.83
C ILE A 79 5.94 4.38 -15.19
N GLY A 80 6.82 5.00 -14.40
CA GLY A 80 8.26 5.00 -14.65
C GLY A 80 9.06 4.95 -13.36
N LYS A 81 10.26 4.38 -13.44
CA LYS A 81 11.27 4.29 -12.40
C LYS A 81 12.48 5.14 -12.77
N PRO A 82 13.41 5.42 -11.82
CA PRO A 82 14.65 6.12 -12.14
C PRO A 82 15.38 5.48 -13.33
N GLY A 83 15.76 6.30 -14.31
CA GLY A 83 16.37 5.86 -15.57
C GLY A 83 15.38 5.70 -16.72
N ASP A 84 14.06 5.73 -16.47
CA ASP A 84 13.07 5.66 -17.53
C ASP A 84 12.88 6.99 -18.25
N THR A 85 12.73 6.91 -19.57
CA THR A 85 12.21 8.01 -20.37
C THR A 85 10.71 7.84 -20.50
N VAL A 86 9.94 8.75 -19.90
CA VAL A 86 8.48 8.76 -19.97
C VAL A 86 8.04 9.94 -20.83
N GLU A 87 7.35 9.67 -21.93
CA GLU A 87 6.78 10.69 -22.80
C GLU A 87 5.27 10.76 -22.58
N SER A 88 4.75 11.94 -22.24
CA SER A 88 3.31 12.18 -22.15
C SER A 88 2.80 12.76 -23.45
N LYS A 89 2.07 11.96 -24.24
CA LYS A 89 1.54 12.41 -25.53
C LYS A 89 0.29 13.28 -25.43
N LYS A 90 -0.42 13.28 -24.28
CA LYS A 90 -1.56 14.17 -23.94
C LYS A 90 -1.72 14.27 -22.41
N ARG A 91 -2.20 15.43 -21.91
CA ARG A 91 -2.51 15.72 -20.50
C ARG A 91 -3.26 14.55 -19.82
N GLN A 92 -2.53 13.71 -19.11
CA GLN A 92 -3.08 12.73 -18.17
C GLN A 92 -2.18 12.71 -16.94
N ASN A 93 -2.83 12.64 -15.78
CA ASN A 93 -2.26 12.87 -14.46
C ASN A 93 -1.38 11.69 -14.02
N PHE A 94 -0.19 11.54 -14.62
CA PHE A 94 0.80 10.55 -14.22
C PHE A 94 1.74 11.12 -13.16
N ILE A 95 2.14 10.27 -12.21
CA ILE A 95 3.23 10.60 -11.29
C ILE A 95 4.48 9.87 -11.74
N LEU A 96 5.50 10.69 -12.01
CA LEU A 96 6.87 10.27 -12.28
C LEU A 96 7.59 10.28 -10.93
N MET A 97 7.99 9.11 -10.45
CA MET A 97 8.82 9.04 -9.24
C MET A 97 10.27 9.27 -9.67
N VAL A 98 10.69 10.54 -9.65
CA VAL A 98 12.10 10.92 -9.80
C VAL A 98 12.71 10.88 -8.41
N ASN A 99 13.87 10.24 -8.29
CA ASN A 99 14.70 10.24 -7.09
C ASN A 99 15.29 11.65 -6.89
#